data_AF-A0A914RBF6-F1
#
_entry.id   AF-A0A914RBF6-F1
#
_cell.length_a   1.000
_cell.length_b   1.000
_cell.length_c   1.000
_cell.angle_alpha   90.00
_cell.angle_beta   90.00
_cell.angle_gamma   90.00
#
_symmetry.space_group_name_H-M   'P 1'
#
loop_
_entity.id
_entity.type
_entity.pdbx_description
1 polymer ?
#
loop_
_entity_poly.entity_id
_entity_poly.type
_entity_poly.pdbx_seq_one_letter_code
_entity_poly.pdbx_strand_id
1 'polypeptide(L)'
;MMLPNLSQYVIALLKVLLAAAPSSKAKSDAINILSDVLTPETDNSEVLSNSINFDSSLTNVLEQSVRIAIDVNRHKEAASSILILLMKHLRLNHVYQFEYLSQHLVFANCIPLILKFLDQNMVRYVQSKHELLPFNYPRAPLHYVRNHDEWPVLNVDNVDEGDSQSQSYYLWRNVFSTINLLRVLNKLTKWKHSRTMMLVVFKSAPILKRSLRIRLVVFQLYVLKLLKVQARYLGRQWRRSNMEIMSAIYMSYCSKYLVPLCFLLGIF
;
A
#
# COMPACT_ATOMS: atom_id res chain seq x y z
N MET A 1 -14.44 15.92 -24.05
CA MET A 1 -15.22 14.68 -24.08
C MET A 1 -15.01 13.96 -22.76
N MET A 2 -15.98 14.02 -21.84
CA MET A 2 -15.93 13.28 -20.57
C MET A 2 -16.23 11.82 -20.88
N LEU A 3 -15.36 10.89 -20.47
CA LEU A 3 -15.59 9.46 -20.73
C LEU A 3 -16.96 9.05 -20.16
N PRO A 4 -17.88 8.51 -20.98
CA PRO A 4 -19.24 8.17 -20.55
C PRO A 4 -19.26 7.13 -19.40
N ASN A 5 -18.18 6.36 -19.25
CA ASN A 5 -18.03 5.30 -18.24
C ASN A 5 -17.02 5.63 -17.13
N LEU A 6 -16.64 6.90 -16.94
CA LEU A 6 -15.62 7.27 -15.95
C LEU A 6 -15.96 6.78 -14.53
N SER A 7 -17.22 6.88 -14.12
CA SER A 7 -17.68 6.40 -12.80
C SER A 7 -17.46 4.90 -12.63
N GLN A 8 -17.70 4.10 -13.67
CA GLN A 8 -17.48 2.65 -13.65
C GLN A 8 -16.00 2.30 -13.52
N TYR A 9 -15.12 3.00 -14.26
CA TYR A 9 -13.66 2.80 -14.14
C TYR A 9 -13.14 3.19 -12.75
N VAL A 10 -13.67 4.25 -12.15
CA VAL A 10 -13.30 4.69 -10.80
C VAL A 10 -13.73 3.66 -9.75
N ILE A 11 -14.95 3.14 -9.87
CA ILE A 11 -15.44 2.08 -8.98
C ILE A 11 -14.60 0.81 -9.17
N ALA A 12 -14.27 0.43 -10.40
CA ALA A 12 -13.41 -0.72 -10.67
C ALA A 12 -12.01 -0.56 -10.04
N LEU A 13 -11.39 0.61 -10.22
CA LEU A 13 -10.08 0.92 -9.63
C LEU A 13 -10.11 0.91 -8.10
N LEU A 14 -11.20 1.42 -7.49
CA LEU A 14 -11.41 1.37 -6.05
C LEU A 14 -11.69 -0.05 -5.55
N LYS A 15 -12.42 -0.87 -6.32
CA LYS A 15 -12.64 -2.29 -6.02
C LYS A 15 -11.33 -3.06 -6.02
N VAL A 16 -10.43 -2.80 -6.98
CA VAL A 16 -9.08 -3.38 -6.98
C VAL A 16 -8.29 -2.93 -5.74
N LEU A 17 -8.37 -1.64 -5.38
CA LEU A 17 -7.73 -1.12 -4.18
C LEU A 17 -8.29 -1.74 -2.88
N LEU A 18 -9.60 -2.01 -2.83
CA LEU A 18 -10.29 -2.64 -1.69
C LEU A 18 -9.97 -4.14 -1.60
N ALA A 19 -9.99 -4.86 -2.71
CA ALA A 19 -9.59 -6.27 -2.79
C ALA A 19 -8.13 -6.46 -2.34
N ALA A 20 -7.30 -5.43 -2.56
CA ALA A 20 -5.91 -5.41 -2.13
C ALA A 20 -5.65 -4.84 -0.73
N ALA A 21 -6.68 -4.57 0.07
CA ALA A 21 -6.50 -4.16 1.45
C ALA A 21 -5.85 -5.31 2.26
N PRO A 22 -4.74 -5.08 2.97
CA PRO A 22 -4.04 -6.15 3.69
C PRO A 22 -4.93 -6.74 4.80
N SER A 23 -5.33 -8.01 4.68
CA SER A 23 -5.65 -8.82 5.85
C SER A 23 -4.33 -9.38 6.37
N SER A 24 -3.58 -8.56 7.13
CA SER A 24 -2.22 -8.91 7.56
C SER A 24 -2.13 -10.15 8.45
N LYS A 25 -3.24 -10.62 9.03
CA LYS A 25 -3.26 -11.81 9.89
C LYS A 25 -3.26 -13.12 9.09
N ALA A 26 -4.05 -13.20 8.03
CA ALA A 26 -4.19 -14.44 7.26
C ALA A 26 -2.96 -14.80 6.39
N LYS A 27 -2.10 -13.81 6.07
CA LYS A 27 -0.99 -14.00 5.13
C LYS A 27 0.30 -14.52 5.80
N SER A 28 0.67 -14.02 6.99
CA SER A 28 1.84 -14.56 7.71
C SER A 28 1.61 -16.00 8.11
N ASP A 29 0.39 -16.30 8.55
CA ASP A 29 0.03 -17.65 8.98
C ASP A 29 0.07 -18.60 7.77
N ALA A 30 -0.41 -18.19 6.59
CA ALA A 30 -0.34 -19.00 5.38
C ALA A 30 1.10 -19.21 4.84
N ILE A 31 1.98 -18.21 4.95
CA ILE A 31 3.38 -18.34 4.52
C ILE A 31 4.15 -19.24 5.50
N ASN A 32 3.92 -19.10 6.82
CA ASN A 32 4.52 -19.97 7.82
C ASN A 32 4.02 -21.41 7.65
N ILE A 33 2.71 -21.62 7.41
CA ILE A 33 2.15 -22.95 7.12
C ILE A 33 2.75 -23.53 5.84
N LEU A 34 2.90 -22.73 4.77
CA LEU A 34 3.54 -23.21 3.55
C LEU A 34 5.02 -23.55 3.80
N SER A 35 5.74 -22.75 4.58
CA SER A 35 7.13 -23.03 4.96
C SER A 35 7.23 -24.33 5.76
N ASP A 36 6.36 -24.52 6.75
CA ASP A 36 6.31 -25.73 7.59
C ASP A 36 5.98 -26.99 6.77
N VAL A 37 5.11 -26.87 5.75
CA VAL A 37 4.78 -27.97 4.84
C VAL A 37 5.91 -28.23 3.83
N LEU A 38 6.64 -27.19 3.42
CA LEU A 38 7.79 -27.31 2.51
C LEU A 38 9.06 -27.77 3.22
N THR A 39 9.15 -27.70 4.56
CA THR A 39 10.17 -28.35 5.38
C THR A 39 9.67 -29.74 5.79
N PRO A 40 10.00 -30.82 5.07
CA PRO A 40 9.77 -32.13 5.63
C PRO A 40 10.75 -32.28 6.79
N GLU A 41 10.26 -32.54 8.00
CA GLU A 41 11.11 -33.10 9.03
C GLU A 41 11.71 -34.39 8.47
N THR A 42 13.03 -34.34 8.27
CA THR A 42 13.97 -35.46 8.27
C THR A 42 13.75 -36.59 7.28
N ASP A 43 14.78 -36.80 6.48
CA ASP A 43 15.34 -38.10 6.11
C ASP A 43 14.82 -39.28 6.97
N ASN A 44 14.45 -40.36 6.28
CA ASN A 44 14.19 -41.72 6.78
C ASN A 44 12.75 -42.08 7.16
N SER A 45 11.93 -42.45 6.16
CA SER A 45 11.27 -43.77 6.15
C SER A 45 10.64 -44.00 4.78
N GLU A 46 11.12 -45.03 4.09
CA GLU A 46 10.30 -45.79 3.15
C GLU A 46 8.95 -46.08 3.83
N VAL A 47 7.81 -45.85 3.15
CA VAL A 47 6.52 -46.55 3.26
C VAL A 47 5.39 -45.70 2.62
N LEU A 48 4.76 -46.28 1.57
CA LEU A 48 3.47 -45.94 0.93
C LEU A 48 3.41 -44.78 -0.09
N SER A 49 3.69 -45.16 -1.34
CA SER A 49 3.57 -44.39 -2.59
C SER A 49 2.14 -43.97 -3.01
N ASN A 50 1.11 -44.16 -2.17
CA ASN A 50 -0.27 -43.73 -2.48
C ASN A 50 -0.69 -42.42 -1.77
N SER A 51 0.11 -41.91 -0.83
CA SER A 51 -0.17 -40.65 -0.11
C SER A 51 0.46 -39.41 -0.77
N ILE A 52 1.39 -39.60 -1.72
CA ILE A 52 2.20 -38.54 -2.35
C ILE A 52 1.35 -37.56 -3.19
N ASN A 53 0.24 -38.04 -3.78
CA ASN A 53 -0.66 -37.20 -4.58
C ASN A 53 -1.52 -36.24 -3.74
N PHE A 54 -1.79 -36.58 -2.48
CA PHE A 54 -2.59 -35.73 -1.60
C PHE A 54 -1.76 -34.55 -1.08
N ASP A 55 -0.51 -34.81 -0.67
CA ASP A 55 0.42 -33.78 -0.23
C ASP A 55 0.83 -32.85 -1.38
N SER A 56 1.06 -33.37 -2.59
CA SER A 56 1.34 -32.53 -3.77
C SER A 56 0.14 -31.63 -4.15
N SER A 57 -1.08 -32.12 -4.00
CA SER A 57 -2.30 -31.32 -4.20
C SER A 57 -2.39 -30.18 -3.17
N LEU A 58 -2.12 -30.47 -1.89
CA LEU A 58 -2.16 -29.47 -0.82
C LEU A 58 -1.05 -28.43 -0.96
N THR A 59 0.18 -28.84 -1.31
CA THR A 59 1.28 -27.90 -1.58
C THR A 59 0.97 -27.01 -2.77
N ASN A 60 0.42 -27.55 -3.87
CA ASN A 60 0.00 -26.76 -5.04
C ASN A 60 -1.11 -25.73 -4.68
N VAL A 61 -2.07 -26.11 -3.84
CA VAL A 61 -3.15 -25.20 -3.39
C VAL A 61 -2.61 -24.10 -2.47
N LEU A 62 -1.71 -24.44 -1.53
CA LEU A 62 -1.04 -23.48 -0.65
C LEU A 62 -0.14 -22.54 -1.46
N GLU A 63 0.64 -23.06 -2.40
CA GLU A 63 1.48 -22.28 -3.31
C GLU A 63 0.63 -21.28 -4.11
N GLN A 64 -0.49 -21.74 -4.67
CA GLN A 64 -1.44 -20.89 -5.38
C GLN A 64 -2.04 -19.81 -4.48
N SER A 65 -2.33 -20.13 -3.22
CA SER A 65 -2.88 -19.15 -2.26
C SER A 65 -1.87 -18.04 -1.93
N VAL A 66 -0.58 -18.39 -1.77
CA VAL A 66 0.50 -17.42 -1.52
C VAL A 66 0.75 -16.57 -2.77
N ARG A 67 0.76 -17.19 -3.96
CA ARG A 67 0.84 -16.47 -5.25
C ARG A 67 -0.27 -15.45 -5.40
N ILE A 68 -1.53 -15.84 -5.18
CA ILE A 68 -2.69 -14.93 -5.24
C ILE A 68 -2.54 -13.79 -4.21
N ALA A 69 -2.11 -14.10 -2.98
CA ALA A 69 -1.94 -13.09 -1.93
C ALA A 69 -0.89 -12.01 -2.28
N ILE A 70 0.14 -12.38 -3.03
CA ILE A 70 1.20 -11.47 -3.49
C ILE A 70 0.76 -10.69 -4.72
N ASP A 71 0.11 -11.34 -5.67
CA ASP A 71 -0.43 -10.68 -6.85
C ASP A 71 -1.43 -9.58 -6.48
N VAL A 72 -2.28 -9.86 -5.50
CA VAL A 72 -3.18 -8.87 -4.88
C VAL A 72 -2.41 -7.67 -4.32
N ASN A 73 -1.28 -7.89 -3.63
CA ASN A 73 -0.45 -6.79 -3.12
C ASN A 73 0.22 -6.00 -4.26
N ARG A 74 0.64 -6.65 -5.35
CA ARG A 74 1.24 -6.01 -6.53
C ARG A 74 0.22 -5.16 -7.29
N HIS A 75 -1.02 -5.65 -7.44
CA HIS A 75 -2.13 -4.89 -8.02
C HIS A 75 -2.42 -3.60 -7.25
N LYS A 76 -2.21 -3.59 -5.93
CA LYS A 76 -2.35 -2.38 -5.11
C LYS A 76 -1.38 -1.27 -5.50
N GLU A 77 -0.11 -1.63 -5.70
CA GLU A 77 0.95 -0.68 -6.07
C GLU A 77 0.61 -0.01 -7.39
N ALA A 78 0.23 -0.81 -8.38
CA ALA A 78 -0.22 -0.35 -9.68
C ALA A 78 -1.46 0.55 -9.55
N ALA A 79 -2.49 0.10 -8.83
CA ALA A 79 -3.74 0.86 -8.66
C ALA A 79 -3.50 2.22 -7.98
N SER A 80 -2.70 2.28 -6.92
CA SER A 80 -2.37 3.53 -6.22
C SER A 80 -1.60 4.52 -7.12
N SER A 81 -0.74 4.01 -7.98
CA SER A 81 0.07 4.79 -8.93
C SER A 81 -0.77 5.31 -10.10
N ILE A 82 -1.61 4.45 -10.67
CA ILE A 82 -2.56 4.81 -11.72
C ILE A 82 -3.52 5.89 -11.20
N LEU A 83 -4.04 5.72 -9.98
CA LEU A 83 -4.96 6.69 -9.37
C LEU A 83 -4.33 8.07 -9.22
N ILE A 84 -3.09 8.15 -8.69
CA ILE A 84 -2.43 9.45 -8.51
C ILE A 84 -2.06 10.09 -9.86
N LEU A 85 -1.66 9.29 -10.86
CA LEU A 85 -1.37 9.77 -12.21
C LEU A 85 -2.63 10.30 -12.89
N LEU A 86 -3.74 9.57 -12.82
CA LEU A 86 -5.03 10.00 -13.37
C LEU A 86 -5.47 11.33 -12.75
N MET A 87 -5.38 11.46 -11.41
CA MET A 87 -5.70 12.72 -10.73
C MET A 87 -4.77 13.87 -11.10
N LYS A 88 -3.49 13.60 -11.41
CA LYS A 88 -2.55 14.63 -11.89
C LYS A 88 -2.88 15.04 -13.33
N HIS A 89 -3.02 14.07 -14.22
CA HIS A 89 -3.31 14.29 -15.63
C HIS A 89 -4.61 15.07 -15.84
N LEU A 90 -5.70 14.67 -15.18
CA LEU A 90 -6.98 15.40 -15.30
C LEU A 90 -6.90 16.81 -14.74
N ARG A 91 -6.07 17.07 -13.72
CA ARG A 91 -5.90 18.43 -13.19
C ARG A 91 -5.12 19.32 -14.16
N LEU A 92 -4.16 18.76 -14.90
CA LEU A 92 -3.42 19.47 -15.95
C LEU A 92 -4.29 19.71 -17.19
N ASN A 93 -5.15 18.74 -17.53
CA ASN A 93 -6.07 18.87 -18.66
C ASN A 93 -7.17 19.90 -18.36
N HIS A 94 -7.95 19.69 -17.30
CA HIS A 94 -9.04 20.59 -16.96
C HIS A 94 -9.49 20.47 -15.49
N VAL A 95 -9.52 21.60 -14.78
CA VAL A 95 -9.84 21.65 -13.34
C VAL A 95 -11.21 21.01 -13.02
N TYR A 96 -12.21 21.17 -13.89
CA TYR A 96 -13.53 20.57 -13.66
C TYR A 96 -13.55 19.04 -13.85
N GLN A 97 -12.72 18.49 -14.74
CA GLN A 97 -12.61 17.03 -14.89
C GLN A 97 -11.99 16.41 -13.64
N PHE A 98 -10.98 17.07 -13.07
CA PHE A 98 -10.40 16.67 -11.79
C PHE A 98 -11.42 16.71 -10.65
N GLU A 99 -12.23 17.77 -10.55
CA GLU A 99 -13.24 17.87 -9.51
C GLU A 99 -14.33 16.81 -9.66
N TYR A 100 -14.78 16.56 -10.90
CA TYR A 100 -15.75 15.51 -11.21
C TYR A 100 -15.23 14.12 -10.80
N LEU A 101 -13.99 13.77 -11.18
CA LEU A 101 -13.34 12.54 -10.74
C LEU A 101 -13.26 12.45 -9.21
N SER A 102 -12.83 13.55 -8.56
CA SER A 102 -12.67 13.61 -7.11
C SER A 102 -13.99 13.41 -6.37
N GLN A 103 -15.09 13.94 -6.92
CA GLN A 103 -16.43 13.75 -6.36
C GLN A 103 -16.87 12.28 -6.45
N HIS A 104 -16.66 11.63 -7.60
CA HIS A 104 -16.92 10.20 -7.75
C HIS A 104 -16.09 9.33 -6.80
N LEU A 105 -14.81 9.65 -6.61
CA LEU A 105 -13.96 8.96 -5.64
C LEU A 105 -14.50 9.09 -4.21
N VAL A 106 -14.96 10.29 -3.82
CA VAL A 106 -15.52 10.51 -2.48
C VAL A 106 -16.85 9.77 -2.31
N PHE A 107 -17.74 9.79 -3.30
CA PHE A 107 -19.00 9.03 -3.27
C PHE A 107 -18.77 7.52 -3.21
N ALA A 108 -17.73 7.01 -3.87
CA ALA A 108 -17.34 5.61 -3.82
C ALA A 108 -16.54 5.25 -2.55
N ASN A 109 -16.59 6.07 -1.49
CA ASN A 109 -15.97 5.83 -0.18
C ASN A 109 -14.43 5.70 -0.19
N CYS A 110 -13.75 6.37 -1.13
CA CYS A 110 -12.29 6.35 -1.22
C CYS A 110 -11.61 6.90 0.06
N ILE A 111 -12.16 7.94 0.68
CA ILE A 111 -11.61 8.52 1.92
C ILE A 111 -11.60 7.48 3.06
N PRO A 112 -12.76 6.92 3.49
CA PRO A 112 -12.79 5.87 4.50
C PRO A 112 -11.91 4.66 4.14
N LEU A 113 -11.87 4.28 2.86
CA LEU A 113 -11.05 3.16 2.39
C LEU A 113 -9.56 3.39 2.64
N ILE A 114 -9.04 4.56 2.26
CA ILE A 114 -7.63 4.93 2.49
C ILE A 114 -7.35 5.02 3.99
N LEU A 115 -8.28 5.57 4.79
CA LEU A 115 -8.11 5.65 6.24
C LEU A 115 -8.07 4.27 6.91
N LYS A 116 -8.98 3.36 6.50
CA LYS A 116 -8.98 1.97 6.96
C LYS A 116 -7.67 1.28 6.62
N PHE A 117 -7.13 1.54 5.42
CA PHE A 117 -5.82 1.05 5.05
C PHE A 117 -4.73 1.62 5.98
N LEU A 118 -4.68 2.94 6.20
CA LEU A 118 -3.69 3.59 7.08
C LEU A 118 -3.80 3.22 8.57
N ASP A 119 -4.95 2.75 9.03
CA ASP A 119 -5.15 2.33 10.42
C ASP A 119 -4.55 0.95 10.73
N GLN A 120 -4.29 0.16 9.70
CA GLN A 120 -3.50 -1.07 9.85
C GLN A 120 -2.11 -0.71 10.39
N ASN A 121 -1.41 -1.64 11.06
CA ASN A 121 -0.08 -1.39 11.62
C ASN A 121 0.93 -0.97 10.52
N MET A 122 0.96 0.32 10.17
CA MET A 122 1.71 0.85 9.01
C MET A 122 3.20 0.60 9.12
N VAL A 123 3.73 0.63 10.34
CA VAL A 123 5.14 0.29 10.59
C VAL A 123 5.44 -1.13 10.11
N ARG A 124 4.61 -2.11 10.50
CA ARG A 124 4.74 -3.50 10.05
C ARG A 124 4.49 -3.65 8.55
N TYR A 125 3.49 -2.96 8.01
CA TYR A 125 3.18 -3.03 6.58
C TYR A 125 4.32 -2.50 5.70
N VAL A 126 5.00 -1.43 6.12
CA VAL A 126 6.12 -0.90 5.34
C VAL A 126 7.35 -1.82 5.42
N GLN A 127 7.47 -2.60 6.50
CA GLN A 127 8.55 -3.57 6.70
C GLN A 127 8.25 -4.97 6.15
N SER A 128 6.98 -5.29 5.87
CA SER A 128 6.57 -6.64 5.45
C SER A 128 7.03 -6.94 4.03
N LYS A 129 7.88 -7.96 3.89
CA LYS A 129 8.31 -8.52 2.60
C LYS A 129 7.09 -9.09 1.88
N HIS A 130 6.82 -8.55 0.70
CA HIS A 130 5.77 -9.02 -0.21
C HIS A 130 6.35 -9.33 -1.59
N GLU A 131 7.62 -9.75 -1.62
CA GLU A 131 8.33 -10.03 -2.85
C GLU A 131 8.71 -11.52 -2.84
N LEU A 132 8.38 -12.21 -3.93
CA LEU A 132 8.95 -13.52 -4.23
C LEU A 132 10.00 -13.30 -5.31
N LEU A 133 11.27 -13.45 -4.92
CA LEU A 133 12.43 -13.31 -5.80
C LEU A 133 12.30 -14.11 -7.11
N PRO A 134 11.80 -15.37 -7.11
CA PRO A 134 11.64 -16.14 -8.35
C PRO A 134 10.62 -15.51 -9.33
N PHE A 135 9.62 -14.81 -8.81
CA PHE A 135 8.52 -14.23 -9.60
C PHE A 135 8.71 -12.75 -9.93
N ASN A 136 9.82 -12.15 -9.50
CA ASN A 136 10.13 -10.77 -9.82
C ASN A 136 10.58 -10.62 -11.27
N TYR A 137 10.21 -9.50 -11.90
CA TYR A 137 10.76 -9.12 -13.19
C TYR A 137 12.22 -8.66 -13.02
N PRO A 138 13.16 -9.03 -13.92
CA PRO A 138 12.97 -9.85 -15.12
C PRO A 138 13.19 -11.36 -14.91
N ARG A 139 13.45 -11.82 -13.69
CA ARG A 139 13.80 -13.22 -13.38
C ARG A 139 12.71 -14.21 -13.80
N ALA A 140 11.43 -13.90 -13.56
CA ALA A 140 10.32 -14.79 -13.90
C ALA A 140 10.15 -15.00 -15.42
N PRO A 141 10.04 -13.94 -16.25
CA PRO A 141 9.95 -14.12 -17.69
C PRO A 141 11.17 -14.81 -18.31
N LEU A 142 12.37 -14.52 -17.79
CA LEU A 142 13.60 -15.17 -18.27
C LEU A 142 13.62 -16.67 -17.93
N HIS A 143 13.15 -17.05 -16.74
CA HIS A 143 13.01 -18.45 -16.35
C HIS A 143 11.99 -19.18 -17.25
N TYR A 144 10.84 -18.55 -17.48
CA TYR A 144 9.78 -19.11 -18.32
C TYR A 144 10.27 -19.42 -19.74
N VAL A 145 10.97 -18.46 -20.37
CA VAL A 145 11.53 -18.65 -21.71
C VAL A 145 12.65 -19.69 -21.73
N ARG A 146 13.48 -19.76 -20.67
CA ARG A 146 14.62 -20.69 -20.59
C ARG A 146 14.19 -22.13 -20.35
N ASN A 147 13.08 -22.35 -19.65
CA ASN A 147 12.64 -23.66 -19.18
C ASN A 147 11.36 -24.13 -19.87
N HIS A 148 11.20 -23.86 -21.17
CA HIS A 148 10.11 -24.38 -22.00
C HIS A 148 8.70 -24.12 -21.44
N ASP A 149 8.39 -22.85 -21.15
CA ASP A 149 7.07 -22.40 -20.68
C ASP A 149 6.69 -22.88 -19.26
N GLU A 150 7.70 -23.24 -18.45
CA GLU A 150 7.52 -23.58 -17.03
C GLU A 150 7.84 -22.41 -16.09
N TRP A 151 6.91 -22.14 -15.17
CA TRP A 151 7.09 -21.17 -14.10
C TRP A 151 8.06 -21.70 -13.03
N PRO A 152 8.81 -20.81 -12.36
CA PRO A 152 9.67 -21.21 -11.24
C PRO A 152 8.86 -21.88 -10.12
N VAL A 153 9.36 -22.97 -9.56
CA VAL A 153 8.75 -23.64 -8.40
C VAL A 153 9.23 -22.96 -7.11
N LEU A 154 8.32 -22.76 -6.15
CA LEU A 154 8.67 -22.28 -4.82
C LEU A 154 9.29 -23.41 -3.99
N ASN A 155 10.55 -23.23 -3.59
CA ASN A 155 11.27 -24.10 -2.66
C ASN A 155 11.59 -23.32 -1.37
N VAL A 156 11.85 -24.01 -0.25
CA VAL A 156 12.20 -23.41 1.06
C VAL A 156 13.31 -22.36 0.91
N ASP A 157 14.37 -22.71 0.17
CA ASP A 157 15.51 -21.81 -0.08
C ASP A 157 15.10 -20.52 -0.83
N ASN A 158 14.13 -20.60 -1.75
CA ASN A 158 13.67 -19.46 -2.54
C ASN A 158 12.70 -18.53 -1.77
N VAL A 159 12.06 -19.05 -0.71
CA VAL A 159 11.15 -18.30 0.16
C VAL A 159 11.94 -17.60 1.27
N ASP A 160 13.00 -18.25 1.79
CA ASP A 160 13.81 -17.77 2.92
C ASP A 160 15.14 -17.10 2.53
N GLU A 161 15.54 -17.07 1.25
CA GLU A 161 16.76 -16.41 0.75
C GLU A 161 16.89 -14.92 1.19
N GLY A 162 15.81 -14.31 1.69
CA GLY A 162 15.80 -12.94 2.20
C GLY A 162 16.09 -12.77 3.70
N ASP A 163 16.14 -13.81 4.53
CA ASP A 163 16.07 -13.66 6.00
C ASP A 163 17.39 -13.32 6.71
N SER A 164 18.51 -13.39 5.99
CA SER A 164 19.82 -13.11 6.58
C SER A 164 20.20 -11.62 6.66
N GLN A 165 19.37 -10.68 6.17
CA GLN A 165 19.71 -9.24 6.20
C GLN A 165 18.57 -8.34 6.70
N SER A 166 18.61 -8.08 8.01
CA SER A 166 18.20 -6.84 8.70
C SER A 166 16.70 -6.49 8.78
N GLN A 167 16.13 -6.58 9.99
CA GLN A 167 14.78 -6.14 10.36
C GLN A 167 14.50 -4.61 10.24
N SER A 168 15.36 -3.82 9.58
CA SER A 168 15.30 -2.35 9.61
C SER A 168 15.10 -1.66 8.25
N TYR A 169 14.90 -2.40 7.16
CA TYR A 169 14.69 -1.77 5.86
C TYR A 169 13.20 -1.53 5.56
N TYR A 170 12.87 -0.29 5.22
CA TYR A 170 11.57 0.05 4.65
C TYR A 170 11.52 -0.43 3.20
N LEU A 171 10.55 -1.27 2.85
CA LEU A 171 10.41 -1.76 1.48
C LEU A 171 9.81 -0.67 0.59
N TRP A 172 10.60 -0.23 -0.38
CA TRP A 172 10.28 0.90 -1.25
C TRP A 172 8.89 0.79 -1.88
N ARG A 173 8.48 -0.40 -2.32
CA ARG A 173 7.17 -0.61 -2.95
C ARG A 173 5.99 -0.30 -2.04
N ASN A 174 6.03 -0.81 -0.80
CA ASN A 174 5.01 -0.55 0.22
C ASN A 174 5.01 0.94 0.63
N VAL A 175 6.21 1.54 0.77
CA VAL A 175 6.38 2.98 1.03
C VAL A 175 5.71 3.79 -0.09
N PHE A 176 6.03 3.47 -1.34
CA PHE A 176 5.59 4.18 -2.53
C PHE A 176 4.06 4.16 -2.67
N SER A 177 3.45 2.97 -2.53
CA SER A 177 1.98 2.84 -2.56
C SER A 177 1.33 3.67 -1.45
N THR A 178 1.87 3.62 -0.22
CA THR A 178 1.29 4.36 0.91
C THR A 178 1.43 5.87 0.74
N ILE A 179 2.57 6.35 0.24
CA ILE A 179 2.76 7.76 -0.12
C ILE A 179 1.76 8.18 -1.21
N ASN A 180 1.54 7.36 -2.23
CA ASN A 180 0.57 7.67 -3.29
C ASN A 180 -0.85 7.79 -2.73
N LEU A 181 -1.28 6.90 -1.85
CA LEU A 181 -2.59 7.00 -1.19
C LEU A 181 -2.71 8.24 -0.29
N LEU A 182 -1.67 8.58 0.46
CA LEU A 182 -1.62 9.84 1.22
C LEU A 182 -1.72 11.07 0.31
N ARG A 183 -1.10 11.03 -0.88
CA ARG A 183 -1.19 12.11 -1.88
C ARG A 183 -2.59 12.24 -2.46
N VAL A 184 -3.24 11.11 -2.77
CA VAL A 184 -4.65 11.06 -3.19
C VAL A 184 -5.52 11.71 -2.12
N LEU A 185 -5.39 11.28 -0.86
CA LEU A 185 -6.16 11.82 0.26
C LEU A 185 -5.96 13.34 0.44
N ASN A 186 -4.71 13.81 0.32
CA ASN A 186 -4.40 15.24 0.32
C ASN A 186 -5.08 15.98 -0.84
N LYS A 187 -5.04 15.45 -2.06
CA LYS A 187 -5.69 16.08 -3.23
C LYS A 187 -7.21 16.14 -3.08
N LEU A 188 -7.84 15.09 -2.53
CA LEU A 188 -9.28 15.06 -2.32
C LEU A 188 -9.74 16.12 -1.31
N THR A 189 -8.95 16.38 -0.26
CA THR A 189 -9.36 17.17 0.91
C THR A 189 -8.86 18.62 0.87
N LYS A 190 -7.81 18.91 0.08
CA LYS A 190 -7.23 20.25 -0.06
C LYS A 190 -8.30 21.28 -0.49
N TRP A 191 -8.44 22.34 0.30
CA TRP A 191 -9.41 23.44 0.10
C TRP A 191 -10.90 23.03 0.10
N LYS A 192 -11.22 21.83 0.58
CA LYS A 192 -12.61 21.32 0.61
C LYS A 192 -13.04 21.10 2.06
N HIS A 193 -13.85 22.04 2.57
CA HIS A 193 -14.32 22.05 3.95
C HIS A 193 -15.10 20.78 4.31
N SER A 194 -16.10 20.40 3.50
CA SER A 194 -16.91 19.20 3.71
C SER A 194 -16.06 17.91 3.77
N ARG A 195 -15.12 17.74 2.82
CA ARG A 195 -14.23 16.56 2.77
C ARG A 195 -13.22 16.54 3.94
N THR A 196 -12.80 17.72 4.42
CA THR A 196 -11.94 17.79 5.62
C THR A 196 -12.74 17.47 6.89
N MET A 197 -13.99 17.92 6.99
CA MET A 197 -14.89 17.52 8.08
C MET A 197 -15.13 16.01 8.08
N MET A 198 -15.29 15.40 6.89
CA MET A 198 -15.39 13.95 6.75
C MET A 198 -14.18 13.22 7.38
N LEU A 199 -12.94 13.73 7.19
CA LEU A 199 -11.75 13.17 7.85
C LEU A 199 -11.83 13.21 9.39
N VAL A 200 -12.41 14.28 9.93
CA VAL A 200 -12.58 14.46 11.38
C VAL A 200 -13.64 13.51 11.91
N VAL A 201 -14.76 13.37 11.21
CA VAL A 201 -15.84 12.42 11.52
C VAL A 201 -15.32 10.98 11.54
N PHE A 202 -14.46 10.61 10.59
CA PHE A 202 -13.81 9.29 10.56
C PHE A 202 -12.65 9.14 11.55
N LYS A 203 -12.46 10.07 12.48
CA LYS A 203 -11.39 10.03 13.51
C LYS A 203 -10.01 9.77 12.89
N SER A 204 -9.70 10.43 11.78
CA SER A 204 -8.43 10.16 11.06
C SER A 204 -7.18 10.70 11.78
N ALA A 205 -7.32 11.67 12.68
CA ALA A 205 -6.18 12.30 13.34
C ALA A 205 -5.32 11.32 14.20
N PRO A 206 -5.90 10.44 15.05
CA PRO A 206 -5.15 9.38 15.73
C PRO A 206 -4.42 8.43 14.77
N ILE A 207 -5.05 8.04 13.66
CA ILE A 207 -4.46 7.15 12.64
C ILE A 207 -3.21 7.80 12.07
N LEU A 208 -3.36 9.05 11.60
CA LEU A 208 -2.27 9.84 11.03
C LEU A 208 -1.15 10.10 12.05
N LYS A 209 -1.50 10.39 13.31
CA LYS A 209 -0.52 10.56 14.40
C LYS A 209 0.31 9.29 14.59
N ARG A 210 -0.32 8.10 14.59
CA ARG A 210 0.41 6.82 14.70
C ARG A 210 1.35 6.61 13.51
N SER A 211 0.93 6.97 12.31
CA SER A 211 1.73 6.83 11.10
C SER A 211 2.98 7.71 11.06
N LEU A 212 3.04 8.80 11.85
CA LEU A 212 4.25 9.63 11.97
C LEU A 212 5.46 8.89 12.57
N ARG A 213 5.25 7.70 13.17
CA ARG A 213 6.35 6.83 13.64
C ARG A 213 7.26 6.35 12.50
N ILE A 214 6.78 6.36 11.25
CA ILE A 214 7.58 6.04 10.06
C ILE A 214 8.52 7.24 9.79
N ARG A 215 9.83 7.04 9.96
CA ARG A 215 10.86 8.07 9.84
C ARG A 215 11.27 8.33 8.38
N LEU A 216 10.28 8.55 7.52
CA LEU A 216 10.47 8.90 6.11
C LEU A 216 9.94 10.30 5.86
N VAL A 217 10.84 11.23 5.51
CA VAL A 217 10.52 12.68 5.42
C VAL A 217 9.36 12.95 4.46
N VAL A 218 9.36 12.32 3.27
CA VAL A 218 8.30 12.52 2.27
C VAL A 218 6.94 12.01 2.77
N PHE A 219 6.94 10.87 3.48
CA PHE A 219 5.74 10.31 4.07
C PHE A 219 5.18 11.24 5.16
N GLN A 220 6.03 11.62 6.12
CA GLN A 220 5.65 12.49 7.23
C GLN A 220 5.12 13.83 6.72
N LEU A 221 5.71 14.40 5.66
CA LEU A 221 5.22 15.64 5.05
C LEU A 221 3.75 15.55 4.62
N TYR A 222 3.35 14.47 3.96
CA TYR A 222 1.96 14.30 3.51
C TYR A 222 1.00 14.02 4.66
N VAL A 223 1.46 13.34 5.71
CA VAL A 223 0.69 13.14 6.96
C VAL A 223 0.48 14.46 7.69
N LEU A 224 1.54 15.27 7.85
CA LEU A 224 1.48 16.57 8.51
C LEU A 224 0.57 17.57 7.76
N LYS A 225 0.55 17.53 6.42
CA LYS A 225 -0.39 18.31 5.60
C LYS A 225 -1.85 17.99 5.93
N LEU A 226 -2.19 16.70 6.07
CA LEU A 226 -3.53 16.26 6.45
C LEU A 226 -3.89 16.64 7.89
N LEU A 227 -2.94 16.51 8.82
CA LEU A 227 -3.15 16.92 10.21
C LEU A 227 -3.36 18.43 10.33
N LYS A 228 -2.63 19.24 9.56
CA LYS A 228 -2.78 20.70 9.53
C LYS A 228 -4.19 21.13 9.13
N VAL A 229 -4.76 20.54 8.06
CA VAL A 229 -6.10 20.94 7.61
C VAL A 229 -7.18 20.54 8.63
N GLN A 230 -7.00 19.42 9.33
CA GLN A 230 -7.89 18.95 10.39
C GLN A 230 -7.76 19.74 11.70
N ALA A 231 -6.56 20.23 12.03
CA ALA A 231 -6.29 20.94 13.28
C ALA A 231 -7.19 22.17 13.49
N ARG A 232 -7.71 22.77 12.41
CA ARG A 232 -8.69 23.85 12.46
C ARG A 232 -10.03 23.40 13.05
N TYR A 233 -10.45 22.19 12.73
CA TYR A 233 -11.74 21.60 13.12
C TYR A 233 -11.69 20.85 14.46
N LEU A 234 -10.53 20.31 14.82
CA LEU A 234 -10.32 19.60 16.09
C LEU A 234 -10.29 20.52 17.33
N GLY A 235 -10.29 21.84 17.13
CA GLY A 235 -10.38 22.82 18.20
C GLY A 235 -9.06 23.14 18.91
N ARG A 236 -9.12 24.05 19.90
CA ARG A 236 -7.94 24.56 20.63
C ARG A 236 -7.32 23.51 21.55
N GLN A 237 -8.15 22.70 22.22
CA GLN A 237 -7.69 21.70 23.18
C GLN A 237 -6.80 20.65 22.51
N TRP A 238 -7.20 20.15 21.33
CA TRP A 238 -6.40 19.19 20.57
C TRP A 238 -5.03 19.75 20.16
N ARG A 239 -4.96 21.04 19.78
CA ARG A 239 -3.68 21.68 19.43
C ARG A 239 -2.73 21.79 20.63
N ARG A 240 -3.26 22.07 21.82
CA ARG A 240 -2.46 22.12 23.06
C ARG A 240 -1.89 20.75 23.44
N SER A 241 -2.70 19.70 23.35
CA SER A 241 -2.26 18.34 23.68
C SER A 241 -1.38 17.67 22.62
N ASN A 242 -1.26 18.26 21.43
CA ASN A 242 -0.43 17.76 20.33
C ASN A 242 0.60 18.82 19.88
N MET A 243 1.23 19.51 20.84
CA MET A 243 2.17 20.59 20.56
C MET A 243 3.34 20.13 19.68
N GLU A 244 3.87 18.92 19.88
CA GLU A 244 4.92 18.34 19.03
C GLU A 244 4.51 18.26 17.55
N ILE A 245 3.25 17.87 17.28
CA ILE A 245 2.71 17.82 15.91
C ILE A 245 2.57 19.24 15.36
N MET A 246 2.10 20.19 16.18
CA MET A 246 1.99 21.59 15.77
C MET A 246 3.36 22.19 15.43
N SER A 247 4.39 21.90 16.23
CA SER A 247 5.77 22.28 15.97
C SER A 247 6.31 21.61 14.71
N ALA A 248 6.09 20.31 14.51
CA ALA A 248 6.49 19.60 13.30
C ALA A 248 5.80 20.16 12.04
N ILE A 249 4.52 20.53 12.14
CA ILE A 249 3.81 21.26 11.08
C ILE A 249 4.54 22.58 10.83
N TYR A 250 4.80 23.40 11.84
CA TYR A 250 5.50 24.68 11.66
C TYR A 250 6.86 24.51 10.97
N MET A 251 7.70 23.58 11.45
CA MET A 251 9.03 23.30 10.90
C MET A 251 8.96 22.85 9.44
N SER A 252 7.98 22.01 9.08
CA SER A 252 7.80 21.53 7.70
C SER A 252 7.47 22.64 6.68
N TYR A 253 6.88 23.76 7.13
CA TYR A 253 6.53 24.91 6.29
C TYR A 253 7.56 26.04 6.36
N CYS A 254 8.30 26.16 7.47
CA CYS A 254 9.29 27.22 7.66
C CYS A 254 10.68 26.83 7.10
N SER A 255 10.98 25.54 6.95
CA SER A 255 12.24 25.08 6.34
C SER A 255 12.29 25.44 4.84
N LYS A 256 13.08 26.47 4.52
CA LYS A 256 13.34 27.03 3.18
C LYS A 256 13.89 26.01 2.15
N TYR A 257 14.27 24.80 2.57
CA TYR A 257 14.91 23.78 1.72
C TYR A 257 13.97 22.66 1.22
N LEU A 258 12.71 22.61 1.66
CA LEU A 258 11.76 21.57 1.20
C LEU A 258 11.02 21.92 -0.10
N VAL A 259 10.89 23.22 -0.40
CA VAL A 259 10.25 23.74 -1.61
C VAL A 259 11.06 23.42 -2.88
N PRO A 260 12.40 23.57 -2.91
CA PRO A 260 13.22 23.20 -4.07
C PRO A 260 13.23 21.69 -4.36
N LEU A 261 13.22 20.83 -3.33
CA LEU A 261 13.19 19.37 -3.51
C LEU A 261 11.86 18.89 -4.12
N CYS A 262 10.75 19.57 -3.82
CA CYS A 262 9.46 19.30 -4.47
C CYS A 262 9.41 19.78 -5.93
N PHE A 263 10.21 20.79 -6.29
CA PHE A 263 10.40 21.24 -7.67
C PHE A 263 11.25 20.24 -8.47
N LEU A 264 12.36 19.75 -7.89
CA LEU A 264 13.21 18.71 -8.48
C LEU A 264 12.49 17.36 -8.66
N LEU A 265 11.49 17.04 -7.82
CA LEU A 265 10.69 15.81 -7.90
C LEU A 265 9.38 15.96 -8.71
N GLY A 266 9.16 17.08 -9.42
CA GLY A 266 7.98 17.27 -10.27
C GLY A 266 6.64 17.17 -9.52
N ILE A 267 6.56 17.77 -8.33
CA ILE A 267 5.37 17.71 -7.46
C ILE A 267 4.44 18.93 -7.63
N PHE A 268 4.83 19.94 -8.39
CA PHE A 268 3.95 21.03 -8.82
C PHE A 268 3.31 20.75 -10.18
#